data_AF-A0A356R7V3-F1
#
_entry.id   AF-A0A356R7V3-F1
#
_cell.length_a   1.000
_cell.length_b   1.000
_cell.length_c   1.000
_cell.angle_alpha   90.00
_cell.angle_beta   90.00
_cell.angle_gamma   90.00
#
_symmetry.space_group_name_H-M   'P 1'
#
loop_
_entity.id
_entity.type
_entity.pdbx_description
1 polymer ?
#
loop_
_entity_poly.entity_id
_entity_poly.type
_entity_poly.pdbx_seq_one_letter_code
_entity_poly.pdbx_strand_id
1 'polypeptide(L)'
;AVTATFTAVQQTLAVTKSGTGSGTVSSNPGGISCGNDCNESYANGTSVTLTAVATAGSTFAGWSGSGCTGTGTCTVSMTAVRAVTATFTAMQETLTVTKAGTGSGTITSNPAGISCGNDCTEGYANGTSVTLTAV
;
A
#
# COMPACT_ATOMS: atom_id res chain seq x y z
N ALA A 1 -32.42 -29.19 34.54
CA ALA A 1 -31.51 -28.03 34.42
C ALA A 1 -31.90 -27.25 33.17
N VAL A 2 -32.01 -25.93 33.26
CA VAL A 2 -32.31 -25.06 32.11
C VAL A 2 -31.06 -24.26 31.81
N THR A 3 -30.62 -24.26 30.55
CA THR A 3 -29.46 -23.50 30.09
C THR A 3 -29.93 -22.44 29.10
N ALA A 4 -29.65 -21.17 29.39
CA ALA A 4 -29.80 -20.08 28.43
C ALA A 4 -28.51 -19.95 27.60
N THR A 5 -28.65 -19.82 26.29
CA THR A 5 -27.54 -19.56 25.37
C THR A 5 -27.66 -18.15 24.81
N PHE A 6 -26.55 -17.41 24.82
CA PHE A 6 -26.45 -16.08 24.25
C PHE A 6 -25.37 -16.11 23.17
N THR A 7 -25.74 -15.81 21.93
CA THR A 7 -24.81 -15.69 20.81
C THR A 7 -24.50 -14.22 20.54
N ALA A 8 -23.22 -13.89 20.51
CA ALA A 8 -22.77 -12.58 20.11
C ALA A 8 -23.00 -12.40 18.60
N VAL A 9 -23.57 -11.25 18.21
CA VAL A 9 -23.61 -10.83 16.81
C VAL A 9 -22.22 -10.37 16.41
N GLN A 10 -21.67 -10.94 15.34
CA GLN A 10 -20.36 -10.60 14.79
C GLN A 10 -20.52 -9.80 13.50
N GLN A 11 -19.58 -8.90 13.23
CA GLN A 11 -19.51 -8.08 12.03
C GLN A 11 -18.11 -8.18 11.42
N THR A 12 -18.03 -8.47 10.12
CA THR A 12 -16.74 -8.59 9.43
C THR A 12 -16.22 -7.23 8.98
N LEU A 13 -14.96 -6.95 9.30
CA LEU A 13 -14.18 -5.84 8.75
C LEU A 13 -13.20 -6.39 7.71
N ALA A 14 -13.30 -5.87 6.48
CA ALA A 14 -12.35 -6.16 5.42
C ALA A 14 -11.45 -4.93 5.17
N VAL A 15 -10.14 -5.15 5.09
CA VAL A 15 -9.17 -4.14 4.70
C VAL A 15 -8.63 -4.47 3.31
N THR A 16 -8.58 -3.50 2.43
CA THR A 16 -7.93 -3.62 1.12
C THR A 16 -6.73 -2.70 1.06
N LYS A 17 -5.61 -3.18 0.51
CA LYS A 17 -4.47 -2.32 0.18
C LYS A 17 -4.54 -1.93 -1.29
N SER A 18 -4.22 -0.68 -1.61
CA SER A 18 -4.22 -0.18 -2.99
C SER A 18 -3.04 0.79 -3.24
N GLY A 19 -2.87 1.17 -4.50
CA GLY A 19 -1.81 2.07 -4.95
C GLY A 19 -0.56 1.34 -5.42
N THR A 20 0.46 2.11 -5.82
CA THR A 20 1.71 1.59 -6.39
C THR A 20 2.74 1.22 -5.33
N GLY A 21 2.55 1.70 -4.09
CA GLY A 21 3.43 1.43 -2.97
C GLY A 21 3.06 0.16 -2.23
N SER A 22 3.83 -0.14 -1.20
CA SER A 22 3.56 -1.26 -0.30
C SER A 22 3.57 -0.83 1.17
N GLY A 23 3.00 -1.71 2.00
CA GLY A 23 2.75 -1.43 3.41
C GLY A 23 1.93 -2.54 4.06
N THR A 24 1.76 -2.39 5.37
CA THR A 24 0.94 -3.25 6.21
C THR A 24 -0.10 -2.43 6.96
N VAL A 25 -1.25 -3.03 7.24
CA VAL A 25 -2.26 -2.47 8.14
C VAL A 25 -2.47 -3.41 9.31
N SER A 26 -2.51 -2.89 10.54
CA SER A 26 -2.87 -3.63 11.74
C SER A 26 -4.09 -3.03 12.43
N SER A 27 -4.79 -3.83 13.22
CA SER A 27 -5.94 -3.40 14.02
C SER A 27 -5.73 -3.50 15.53
N ASN A 28 -6.47 -2.69 16.28
CA ASN A 28 -6.73 -2.85 17.70
C ASN A 28 -8.23 -2.65 17.99
N PRO A 29 -8.99 -3.64 18.51
CA PRO A 29 -8.54 -4.98 18.88
C PRO A 29 -7.87 -5.75 17.74
N GLY A 30 -6.94 -6.64 18.08
CA GLY A 30 -6.17 -7.42 17.11
C GLY A 30 -7.04 -8.32 16.25
N GLY A 31 -6.46 -8.84 15.16
CA GLY A 31 -7.10 -9.76 14.22
C GLY A 31 -6.82 -9.41 12.77
N ILE A 32 -6.62 -8.13 12.45
CA ILE A 32 -6.13 -7.72 11.13
C ILE A 32 -4.62 -7.47 11.19
N SER A 33 -3.90 -8.13 10.29
CA SER A 33 -2.50 -7.88 9.96
C SER A 33 -2.34 -7.97 8.44
N CYS A 34 -2.89 -6.95 7.78
CA CYS A 34 -3.05 -6.89 6.33
C CYS A 34 -1.73 -6.57 5.64
N GLY A 35 -0.84 -7.56 5.69
CA GLY A 35 0.11 -7.95 4.67
C GLY A 35 -0.19 -9.37 4.18
N ASN A 36 -0.76 -10.20 5.07
CA ASN A 36 -1.19 -11.59 4.81
C ASN A 36 -2.65 -11.84 5.19
N ASP A 37 -3.18 -11.16 6.22
CA ASP A 37 -4.55 -11.34 6.70
C ASP A 37 -5.29 -10.01 6.83
N CYS A 38 -6.34 -9.85 6.05
CA CYS A 38 -7.02 -8.58 5.83
C CYS A 38 -8.49 -8.62 6.25
N ASN A 39 -8.93 -9.66 6.98
CA ASN A 39 -10.33 -9.94 7.23
C ASN A 39 -10.50 -10.40 8.69
N GLU A 40 -11.31 -9.72 9.49
CA GLU A 40 -11.59 -10.17 10.86
C GLU A 40 -13.06 -9.92 11.24
N SER A 41 -13.61 -10.79 12.08
CA SER A 41 -14.95 -10.64 12.66
C SER A 41 -14.86 -10.09 14.09
N TYR A 42 -15.41 -8.90 14.27
CA TYR A 42 -15.50 -8.24 15.57
C TYR A 42 -16.93 -8.26 16.11
N ALA A 43 -17.08 -8.22 17.43
CA ALA A 43 -18.40 -8.14 18.04
C ALA A 43 -19.12 -6.86 17.60
N ASN A 44 -20.43 -6.96 17.44
CA ASN A 44 -21.25 -5.81 17.10
C ASN A 44 -21.11 -4.71 18.17
N GLY A 45 -20.78 -3.50 17.74
CA GLY A 45 -20.50 -2.35 18.61
C GLY A 45 -19.02 -2.18 18.98
N THR A 46 -18.13 -3.10 18.61
CA THR A 46 -16.69 -2.93 18.81
C THR A 46 -16.17 -1.72 18.02
N SER A 47 -15.33 -0.91 18.67
CA SER A 47 -14.56 0.15 18.02
C SER A 47 -13.18 -0.40 17.66
N VAL A 48 -12.84 -0.42 16.37
CA VAL A 48 -11.60 -0.96 15.84
C VAL A 48 -10.72 0.16 15.31
N THR A 49 -9.52 0.31 15.85
CA THR A 49 -8.52 1.27 15.37
C THR A 49 -7.57 0.59 14.39
N LEU A 50 -7.51 1.07 13.15
CA LEU A 50 -6.59 0.66 12.11
C LEU A 50 -5.38 1.59 12.06
N THR A 51 -4.20 0.99 11.95
CA THR A 51 -2.91 1.68 11.78
C THR A 51 -2.23 1.18 10.52
N ALA A 52 -1.80 2.11 9.65
CA ALA A 52 -1.04 1.79 8.45
C ALA A 52 0.44 2.12 8.64
N VAL A 53 1.31 1.25 8.17
CA VAL A 53 2.77 1.46 8.13
C VAL A 53 3.25 1.16 6.71
N ALA A 54 3.81 2.16 6.05
CA ALA A 54 4.41 1.99 4.73
C ALA A 54 5.76 1.26 4.85
N THR A 55 6.09 0.42 3.87
CA THR A 55 7.42 -0.15 3.72
C THR A 55 8.41 0.89 3.19
N ALA A 56 9.71 0.60 3.27
CA ALA A 56 10.73 1.46 2.68
C ALA A 56 10.48 1.67 1.17
N GLY A 57 10.69 2.89 0.69
CA GLY A 57 10.40 3.28 -0.70
C GLY A 57 8.91 3.52 -0.98
N SER A 58 8.05 3.55 0.04
CA SER A 58 6.62 3.86 -0.09
C SER A 58 6.16 4.90 0.94
N THR A 59 5.07 5.59 0.63
CA THR A 59 4.35 6.48 1.56
C THR A 59 2.93 5.98 1.76
N PHE A 60 2.35 6.25 2.94
CA PHE A 60 0.93 6.02 3.18
C PHE A 60 0.14 7.24 2.69
N ALA A 61 -0.63 7.06 1.62
CA ALA A 61 -1.39 8.14 0.97
C ALA A 61 -2.75 8.40 1.65
N GLY A 62 -3.26 7.44 2.42
CA GLY A 62 -4.41 7.63 3.28
C GLY A 62 -5.46 6.51 3.21
N TRP A 63 -6.51 6.70 3.99
CA TRP A 63 -7.65 5.80 4.06
C TRP A 63 -8.82 6.24 3.19
N SER A 64 -9.63 5.26 2.80
CA SER A 64 -10.98 5.49 2.28
C SER A 64 -11.95 4.39 2.69
N GLY A 65 -13.24 4.67 2.69
CA GLY A 65 -14.30 3.71 3.01
C GLY A 65 -14.65 3.63 4.51
N SER A 66 -15.89 3.25 4.81
CA SER A 66 -16.42 3.06 6.17
C SER A 66 -16.16 4.20 7.17
N GLY A 67 -16.09 5.44 6.68
CA GLY A 67 -15.82 6.63 7.51
C GLY A 67 -14.33 6.92 7.74
N CYS A 68 -13.42 6.07 7.26
CA CYS A 68 -12.00 6.33 7.28
C CYS A 68 -11.61 7.32 6.18
N THR A 69 -10.90 8.38 6.56
CA THR A 69 -10.30 9.36 5.64
C THR A 69 -9.00 9.92 6.24
N GLY A 70 -8.14 10.51 5.41
CA GLY A 70 -6.87 11.10 5.84
C GLY A 70 -5.77 10.07 6.07
N THR A 71 -4.66 10.50 6.68
CA THR A 71 -3.41 9.72 6.80
C THR A 71 -3.08 9.27 8.23
N GLY A 72 -3.88 9.69 9.22
CA GLY A 72 -3.73 9.28 10.62
C GLY A 72 -4.22 7.84 10.86
N THR A 73 -4.37 7.44 12.12
CA THR A 73 -5.10 6.22 12.45
C THR A 73 -6.57 6.35 12.05
N CYS A 74 -7.22 5.24 11.69
CA CYS A 74 -8.66 5.22 11.45
C CYS A 74 -9.40 4.40 12.51
N THR A 75 -10.44 4.98 13.12
CA THR A 75 -11.33 4.24 14.01
C THR A 75 -12.64 3.89 13.29
N VAL A 76 -12.99 2.60 13.29
CA VAL A 76 -14.19 2.04 12.66
C VAL A 76 -15.12 1.47 13.73
N SER A 77 -16.38 1.90 13.75
CA SER A 77 -17.42 1.32 14.62
C SER A 77 -18.12 0.15 13.92
N MET A 78 -17.99 -1.05 14.48
CA MET A 78 -18.49 -2.31 13.90
C MET A 78 -19.97 -2.53 14.19
N THR A 79 -20.83 -1.74 13.55
CA THR A 79 -22.31 -1.87 13.64
C THR A 79 -22.93 -2.64 12.47
N ALA A 80 -22.12 -2.99 11.48
CA ALA A 80 -22.46 -3.74 10.28
C ALA A 80 -21.16 -4.26 9.67
N VAL A 81 -21.24 -5.05 8.60
CA VAL A 81 -20.08 -5.38 7.76
C VAL A 81 -19.47 -4.09 7.20
N ARG A 82 -18.14 -3.97 7.28
CA ARG A 82 -17.40 -2.77 6.86
C ARG A 82 -16.24 -3.14 5.94
N ALA A 83 -15.90 -2.20 5.07
CA ALA A 83 -14.74 -2.28 4.19
C ALA A 83 -13.96 -0.96 4.22
N VAL A 84 -12.64 -1.06 4.39
CA VAL A 84 -11.70 0.08 4.43
C VAL A 84 -10.59 -0.18 3.43
N THR A 85 -10.20 0.84 2.67
CA THR A 85 -9.04 0.80 1.78
C THR A 85 -7.92 1.65 2.35
N ALA A 86 -6.71 1.07 2.41
CA ALA A 86 -5.46 1.73 2.74
C ALA A 86 -4.66 1.95 1.44
N THR A 87 -4.34 3.19 1.11
CA THR A 87 -3.60 3.49 -0.11
C THR A 87 -2.14 3.77 0.20
N PHE A 88 -1.24 3.08 -0.50
CA PHE A 88 0.20 3.27 -0.42
C PHE A 88 0.73 3.70 -1.79
N THR A 89 1.65 4.66 -1.82
CA THR A 89 2.23 5.18 -3.06
C THR A 89 3.73 4.93 -3.05
N ALA A 90 4.28 4.37 -4.12
CA ALA A 90 5.72 4.20 -4.26
C ALA A 90 6.37 5.58 -4.38
N MET A 91 7.44 5.81 -3.62
CA MET A 91 8.33 6.95 -3.84
C MET A 91 9.05 6.72 -5.16
N GLN A 92 9.13 7.74 -6.00
CA GLN A 92 9.84 7.67 -7.28
C GLN A 92 11.03 8.61 -7.30
N GLU A 93 12.13 8.14 -7.86
CA GLU A 93 13.36 8.88 -8.10
C GLU A 93 13.60 8.99 -9.60
N THR A 94 13.93 10.19 -10.08
CA THR A 94 14.22 10.40 -11.50
C THR A 94 15.69 10.12 -11.78
N LEU A 95 15.96 9.19 -12.70
CA LEU A 95 17.28 8.93 -13.24
C LEU A 95 17.41 9.62 -14.60
N THR A 96 18.35 10.56 -14.73
CA THR A 96 18.72 11.20 -16.00
C THR A 96 20.07 10.67 -16.46
N VAL A 97 20.12 10.22 -17.71
CA VAL A 97 21.35 9.77 -18.38
C VAL A 97 21.80 10.85 -19.36
N THR A 98 23.06 11.25 -19.28
CA THR A 98 23.66 12.15 -20.26
C THR A 98 24.66 11.41 -21.11
N LYS A 99 24.50 11.51 -22.44
CA LYS A 99 25.46 10.97 -23.39
C LYS A 99 26.53 12.02 -23.69
N ALA A 100 27.79 11.61 -23.69
CA ALA A 100 28.92 12.43 -24.11
C ALA A 100 29.57 11.87 -25.38
N GLY A 101 30.20 12.75 -26.18
CA GLY A 101 30.86 12.41 -27.43
C GLY A 101 29.95 12.47 -28.68
N THR A 102 30.52 12.21 -29.85
CA THR A 102 29.85 12.34 -31.16
C THR A 102 29.34 11.03 -31.76
N GLY A 103 29.60 9.89 -31.09
CA GLY A 103 29.16 8.57 -31.58
C GLY A 103 27.64 8.38 -31.48
N SER A 104 27.05 7.59 -32.37
CA SER A 104 25.59 7.39 -32.49
C SER A 104 24.99 6.29 -31.61
N GLY A 105 25.78 5.65 -30.75
CA GLY A 105 25.28 4.56 -29.87
C GLY A 105 24.18 5.01 -28.92
N THR A 106 23.44 4.07 -28.35
CA THR A 106 22.33 4.35 -27.42
C THR A 106 22.58 3.70 -26.05
N ILE A 107 21.90 4.17 -25.01
CA ILE A 107 21.95 3.56 -23.68
C ILE A 107 20.55 3.08 -23.30
N THR A 108 20.40 1.81 -22.99
CA THR A 108 19.13 1.23 -22.52
C THR A 108 19.22 0.83 -21.05
N SER A 109 18.09 0.85 -20.33
CA SER A 109 18.03 0.40 -18.93
C SER A 109 17.31 -0.94 -18.76
N ASN A 110 17.64 -1.63 -17.66
CA ASN A 110 16.81 -2.66 -17.04
C ASN A 110 16.65 -2.37 -15.53
N PRO A 111 15.42 -2.21 -14.99
CA PRO A 111 14.13 -2.23 -15.69
C PRO A 111 14.04 -1.20 -16.83
N ALA A 112 13.24 -1.53 -17.84
CA ALA A 112 13.09 -0.70 -19.03
C ALA A 112 12.44 0.66 -18.69
N GLY A 113 12.88 1.71 -19.39
CA GLY A 113 12.34 3.06 -19.27
C GLY A 113 13.31 4.13 -19.80
N ILE A 114 14.61 3.86 -19.79
CA ILE A 114 15.59 4.68 -20.49
C ILE A 114 15.98 4.02 -21.82
N SER A 115 15.92 4.79 -22.90
CA SER A 115 16.46 4.47 -24.23
C SER A 115 17.14 5.72 -24.79
N CYS A 116 18.28 6.04 -24.20
CA CYS A 116 19.00 7.30 -24.40
C CYS A 116 19.75 7.29 -25.74
N GLY A 117 18.94 7.45 -26.77
CA GLY A 117 19.21 8.14 -28.03
C GLY A 117 18.09 9.17 -28.31
N ASN A 118 16.88 8.90 -27.77
CA ASN A 118 15.72 9.79 -27.83
C ASN A 118 15.11 10.08 -26.44
N ASP A 119 15.19 9.13 -25.50
CA ASP A 119 14.64 9.28 -24.15
C ASP A 119 15.67 8.91 -23.09
N CYS A 120 16.07 9.90 -22.31
CA CYS A 120 17.19 9.82 -21.39
C CYS A 120 16.80 10.01 -19.92
N THR A 121 15.50 10.05 -19.61
CA THR A 121 15.03 10.31 -18.25
C THR A 121 13.88 9.38 -17.90
N GLU A 122 13.95 8.72 -16.75
CA GLU A 122 12.87 7.85 -16.27
C GLU A 122 12.70 7.93 -14.75
N GLY A 123 11.46 7.77 -14.28
CA GLY A 123 11.14 7.60 -12.86
C GLY A 123 11.20 6.13 -12.46
N TYR A 124 12.08 5.80 -11.52
CA TYR A 124 12.11 4.47 -10.92
C TYR A 124 11.64 4.54 -9.47
N ALA A 125 11.00 3.47 -8.99
CA ALA A 125 10.68 3.38 -7.57
C ALA A 125 11.97 3.46 -6.73
N ASN A 126 11.91 4.15 -5.60
CA ASN A 126 13.04 4.32 -4.70
C ASN A 126 13.59 2.94 -4.27
N GLY A 127 14.93 2.77 -4.34
CA GLY A 127 15.60 1.51 -4.07
C GLY A 127 15.67 0.53 -5.25
N THR A 128 15.09 0.88 -6.42
CA THR A 128 15.25 0.06 -7.64
C THR A 128 16.70 0.05 -8.10
N SER A 129 17.28 -1.13 -8.29
CA SER A 129 18.58 -1.29 -8.93
C SER A 129 18.42 -1.23 -10.45
N VAL A 130 18.98 -0.20 -11.07
CA VAL A 130 18.90 0.02 -12.53
C VAL A 130 20.24 -0.33 -13.16
N THR A 131 20.22 -1.24 -14.14
CA THR A 131 21.39 -1.58 -14.96
C THR A 131 21.31 -0.83 -16.29
N LEU A 132 22.34 -0.09 -16.65
CA LEU A 132 22.45 0.61 -17.94
C LEU A 132 23.38 -0.17 -18.89
N THR A 133 22.94 -0.37 -20.12
CA THR A 133 23.70 -1.05 -21.17
C THR A 133 23.87 -0.09 -22.35
N ALA A 134 25.12 0.15 -22.76
CA ALA A 134 25.42 0.88 -23.98
C ALA A 134 25.44 -0.08 -25.18
N VAL A 135 24.83 0.33 -26.30
CA VAL A 135 24.78 -0.42 -27.57
C VAL A 135 25.23 0.44 -28.75
#